data_AF-A0A937Z7L0-F1
#
_entry.id   AF-A0A937Z7L0-F1
#
_cell.length_a   1.000
_cell.length_b   1.000
_cell.length_c   1.000
_cell.angle_alpha   90.00
_cell.angle_beta   90.00
_cell.angle_gamma   90.00
#
_symmetry.space_group_name_H-M   'P 1'
#
loop_
_entity.id
_entity.type
_entity.pdbx_description
1 polymer ?
#
loop_
_entity_poly.entity_id
_entity_poly.type
_entity_poly.pdbx_seq_one_letter_code
_entity_poly.pdbx_strand_id
1 'polypeptide(L)'
;GALLIPSFAVERTQEIVTDLVVMMEKKQVPQASIFIDSPLASKATAIFARHAAELQHGNDLACAFASALVKSTESVEESKALARFTGFRIIIAASGMCEAGRIRHHLKNHLWQASTTVMLAGFQAEGTLGRILESGADRVTIMGEEVSVKATIARIEDYSGHADGPELVQWLKERLPIGRSIFLTHGEEEAQAALEADILRLGVARDCVIRPRLDDVYDLSGDACAFLAAETKPRIDPAHVAKLDSHNELADLVLDINQAIARAADEKGRGIIIRRLRRALTGDPGGGARRRPPISGASRRARGFDES
;
A
#
# COMPACT_ATOMS: atom_id res chain seq x y z
N GLY A 1 17.27 16.91 -1.51
CA GLY A 1 17.42 15.78 -2.45
C GLY A 1 16.16 15.68 -3.28
N ALA A 2 15.70 14.47 -3.60
CA ALA A 2 14.45 14.29 -4.33
C ALA A 2 13.23 14.44 -3.39
N LEU A 3 12.16 15.06 -3.89
CA LEU A 3 10.82 14.96 -3.31
C LEU A 3 10.04 13.94 -4.14
N LEU A 4 9.72 12.79 -3.54
CA LEU A 4 8.89 11.78 -4.15
C LEU A 4 7.45 11.96 -3.71
N ILE A 5 6.51 11.99 -4.66
CA ILE A 5 5.08 12.09 -4.39
C ILE A 5 4.40 10.88 -5.04
N PRO A 6 4.16 9.80 -4.28
CA PRO A 6 3.24 8.75 -4.71
C PRO A 6 1.86 9.36 -4.95
N SER A 7 1.33 9.23 -6.16
CA SER A 7 0.02 9.81 -6.50
C SER A 7 -0.75 8.94 -7.49
N PHE A 8 -2.07 8.99 -7.42
CA PHE A 8 -2.92 8.38 -8.43
C PHE A 8 -2.80 9.14 -9.76
N ALA A 9 -2.88 8.39 -10.86
CA ALA A 9 -2.60 8.92 -12.19
C ALA A 9 -3.66 9.93 -12.68
N VAL A 10 -4.88 9.85 -12.13
CA VAL A 10 -6.02 10.68 -12.50
C VAL A 10 -6.36 11.57 -11.32
N GLU A 11 -6.74 12.82 -11.63
CA GLU A 11 -7.12 13.88 -10.69
C GLU A 11 -5.98 14.39 -9.79
N ARG A 12 -5.51 13.55 -8.85
CA ARG A 12 -4.57 13.96 -7.80
C ARG A 12 -3.25 14.50 -8.33
N THR A 13 -2.70 13.85 -9.35
CA THR A 13 -1.46 14.31 -10.00
C THR A 13 -1.67 15.68 -10.62
N GLN A 14 -2.84 15.94 -11.20
CA GLN A 14 -3.15 17.19 -11.89
C GLN A 14 -3.27 18.35 -10.92
N GLU A 15 -3.94 18.16 -9.79
CA GLU A 15 -4.06 19.18 -8.73
C GLU A 15 -2.69 19.54 -8.14
N ILE A 16 -1.94 18.53 -7.68
CA ILE A 16 -0.62 18.75 -7.03
C ILE A 16 0.35 19.47 -7.98
N VAL A 17 0.40 19.07 -9.25
CA VAL A 17 1.27 19.73 -10.25
C VAL A 17 0.84 21.19 -10.44
N THR A 18 -0.46 21.44 -10.53
CA THR A 18 -1.00 22.79 -10.72
C THR A 18 -0.61 23.70 -9.57
N ASP A 19 -0.85 23.28 -8.33
CA ASP A 19 -0.54 24.05 -7.14
C ASP A 19 0.97 24.29 -6.98
N LEU A 20 1.80 23.26 -7.21
CA LEU A 20 3.25 23.41 -7.18
C LEU A 20 3.75 24.45 -8.18
N VAL A 21 3.25 24.43 -9.42
CA VAL A 21 3.67 25.41 -10.44
C VAL A 21 3.20 26.81 -10.05
N VAL A 22 1.94 26.99 -9.63
CA VAL A 22 1.41 28.28 -9.19
C VAL A 22 2.22 28.84 -8.02
N MET A 23 2.57 28.02 -7.04
CA MET A 23 3.40 28.44 -5.89
C MET A 23 4.83 28.79 -6.31
N MET A 24 5.42 28.06 -7.27
CA MET A 24 6.75 28.33 -7.82
C MET A 24 6.78 29.63 -8.63
N GLU A 25 5.74 29.92 -9.42
CA GLU A 25 5.60 31.16 -10.18
C GLU A 25 5.44 32.37 -9.27
N LYS A 26 4.68 32.21 -8.18
CA LYS A 26 4.54 33.21 -7.10
C LYS A 26 5.78 33.30 -6.20
N LYS A 27 6.83 32.51 -6.45
CA LYS A 27 8.08 32.46 -5.66
C LYS A 27 7.86 32.16 -4.18
N GLN A 28 6.78 31.46 -3.84
CA GLN A 28 6.47 31.04 -2.47
C GLN A 28 7.29 29.81 -2.07
N VAL A 29 7.69 29.00 -3.06
CA VAL A 29 8.56 27.83 -2.90
C VAL A 29 9.71 27.87 -3.92
N PRO A 30 10.82 27.15 -3.67
CA PRO A 30 11.92 27.06 -4.63
C PRO A 30 11.46 26.43 -5.95
N GLN A 31 11.98 26.94 -7.06
CA GLN A 31 11.76 26.31 -8.37
C GLN A 31 12.49 24.97 -8.47
N ALA A 32 11.82 23.99 -9.04
CA ALA A 32 12.38 22.67 -9.30
C ALA A 32 11.77 22.06 -10.55
N SER A 33 12.51 21.16 -11.21
CA SER A 33 11.90 20.31 -12.24
C SER A 33 10.92 19.32 -11.59
N ILE A 34 9.72 19.24 -12.14
CA ILE A 34 8.66 18.31 -11.77
C ILE A 34 8.62 17.22 -12.84
N PHE A 35 8.85 15.98 -12.44
CA PHE A 35 8.81 14.82 -13.32
C PHE A 35 7.56 13.99 -13.03
N ILE A 36 6.69 13.86 -14.03
CA ILE A 36 5.51 13.00 -13.97
C ILE A 36 5.89 11.66 -14.59
N ASP A 37 6.15 10.68 -13.72
CA ASP A 37 6.61 9.36 -14.09
C ASP A 37 5.47 8.34 -14.07
N SER A 38 4.49 8.58 -14.94
CA SER A 38 3.34 7.70 -15.15
C SER A 38 2.76 7.94 -16.55
N PRO A 39 2.87 6.99 -17.49
CA PRO A 39 2.29 7.13 -18.83
C PRO A 39 0.77 7.31 -18.78
N LEU A 40 0.12 6.70 -17.78
CA LEU A 40 -1.30 6.88 -17.55
C LEU A 40 -1.61 8.31 -17.09
N ALA A 41 -0.79 8.89 -16.22
CA ALA A 41 -1.00 10.26 -15.77
C ALA A 41 -0.83 11.26 -16.92
N SER A 42 0.20 11.07 -17.76
CA SER A 42 0.40 11.92 -18.95
C SER A 42 -0.81 11.89 -19.89
N LYS A 43 -1.38 10.69 -20.13
CA LYS A 43 -2.60 10.53 -20.94
C LYS A 43 -3.82 11.15 -20.29
N ALA A 44 -4.00 10.97 -18.98
CA ALA A 44 -5.10 11.58 -18.23
C ALA A 44 -5.01 13.11 -18.30
N THR A 45 -3.83 13.68 -18.05
CA THR A 45 -3.56 15.12 -18.16
C THR A 45 -3.94 15.67 -19.54
N ALA A 46 -3.65 14.95 -20.63
CA ALA A 46 -4.02 15.40 -21.97
C ALA A 46 -5.55 15.53 -22.14
N ILE A 47 -6.34 14.72 -21.44
CA ILE A 47 -7.80 14.82 -21.39
C ILE A 47 -8.20 16.05 -20.56
N PHE A 48 -7.64 16.23 -19.36
CA PHE A 48 -7.91 17.41 -18.52
C PHE A 48 -7.61 18.72 -19.26
N ALA A 49 -6.47 18.79 -19.96
CA ALA A 49 -6.09 19.97 -20.74
C ALA A 49 -7.09 20.26 -21.88
N ARG A 50 -7.62 19.22 -22.53
CA ARG A 50 -8.65 19.37 -23.59
C ARG A 50 -9.96 19.94 -23.04
N HIS A 51 -10.32 19.57 -21.82
CA HIS A 51 -11.57 19.99 -21.15
C HIS A 51 -11.33 21.10 -20.12
N ALA A 52 -10.19 21.79 -20.16
CA ALA A 52 -9.82 22.81 -19.18
C ALA A 52 -10.88 23.92 -19.05
N ALA A 53 -11.53 24.31 -20.15
CA ALA A 53 -12.57 25.34 -20.12
C ALA A 53 -13.82 24.95 -19.30
N GLU A 54 -14.04 23.67 -19.02
CA GLU A 54 -15.18 23.14 -18.26
C GLU A 54 -14.85 23.01 -16.76
N LEU A 55 -13.59 23.19 -16.36
CA LEU A 55 -13.12 23.02 -14.99
C LEU A 55 -13.02 24.37 -14.28
N GLN A 56 -13.40 24.42 -13.00
CA GLN A 56 -13.35 25.63 -12.17
C GLN A 56 -11.95 26.30 -12.15
N HIS A 57 -10.88 25.50 -12.18
CA HIS A 57 -9.48 25.95 -12.19
C HIS A 57 -8.70 25.50 -13.44
N GLY A 58 -9.39 25.26 -14.56
CA GLY A 58 -8.75 24.65 -15.72
C GLY A 58 -7.71 25.53 -16.43
N ASN A 59 -7.81 26.86 -16.33
CA ASN A 59 -6.77 27.76 -16.85
C ASN A 59 -5.44 27.57 -16.13
N ASP A 60 -5.46 27.50 -14.79
CA ASP A 60 -4.26 27.27 -13.98
C ASP A 60 -3.65 25.91 -14.30
N LEU A 61 -4.49 24.88 -14.45
CA LEU A 61 -4.06 23.54 -14.88
C LEU A 61 -3.39 23.58 -16.26
N ALA A 62 -4.03 24.21 -17.25
CA ALA A 62 -3.47 24.31 -18.60
C ALA A 62 -2.12 25.04 -18.61
N CYS A 63 -2.01 26.14 -17.86
CA CYS A 63 -0.76 26.87 -17.69
C CYS A 63 0.32 26.03 -17.00
N ALA A 64 -0.03 25.34 -15.91
CA ALA A 64 0.90 24.52 -15.15
C ALA A 64 1.51 23.40 -16.01
N PHE A 65 0.68 22.71 -16.79
CA PHE A 65 1.12 21.64 -17.66
C PHE A 65 1.80 22.10 -18.96
N ALA A 66 1.68 23.39 -19.31
CA ALA A 66 2.47 24.04 -20.36
C ALA A 66 3.83 24.57 -19.83
N SER A 67 4.04 24.58 -18.52
CA SER A 67 5.27 25.10 -17.91
C SER A 67 6.48 24.26 -18.26
N ALA A 68 7.62 24.92 -18.54
CA ALA A 68 8.90 24.26 -18.77
C ALA A 68 9.44 23.50 -17.55
N LEU A 69 8.86 23.74 -16.36
CA LEU A 69 9.17 23.03 -15.13
C LEU A 69 8.62 21.60 -15.13
N VAL A 70 7.54 21.33 -15.86
CA VAL A 70 6.84 20.03 -15.87
C VAL A 70 7.34 19.18 -17.03
N LYS A 71 7.78 17.96 -16.72
CA LYS A 71 8.31 16.99 -17.68
C LYS A 71 7.64 15.65 -17.46
N SER A 72 7.09 15.07 -18.52
CA SER A 72 6.51 13.73 -18.47
C SER A 72 7.51 12.70 -19.00
N THR A 73 7.48 11.49 -18.46
CA THR A 73 8.23 10.35 -19.01
C THR A 73 7.27 9.32 -19.60
N GLU A 74 7.63 8.76 -20.73
CA GLU A 74 6.85 7.73 -21.41
C GLU A 74 7.54 6.37 -21.32
N SER A 75 8.86 6.32 -21.51
CA SER A 75 9.61 5.07 -21.56
C SER A 75 10.16 4.62 -20.20
N VAL A 76 10.51 3.34 -20.10
CA VAL A 76 11.15 2.78 -18.90
C VAL A 76 12.58 3.34 -18.75
N GLU A 77 13.24 3.60 -19.88
CA GLU A 77 14.57 4.17 -19.97
C GLU A 77 14.61 5.59 -19.40
N GLU A 78 13.64 6.42 -19.77
CA GLU A 78 13.47 7.77 -19.21
C GLU A 78 13.22 7.72 -17.70
N SER A 79 12.32 6.85 -17.25
CA SER A 79 12.03 6.65 -15.82
C SER A 79 13.31 6.28 -15.04
N LYS A 80 14.10 5.33 -15.55
CA LYS A 80 15.40 4.95 -14.96
C LYS A 80 16.42 6.08 -14.99
N ALA A 81 16.41 6.90 -16.04
CA ALA A 81 17.31 8.05 -16.15
C ALA A 81 17.03 9.11 -15.08
N LEU A 82 15.81 9.21 -14.54
CA LEU A 82 15.48 10.14 -13.45
C LEU A 82 16.35 9.93 -12.19
N ALA A 83 16.81 8.70 -11.95
CA ALA A 83 17.71 8.40 -10.82
C ALA A 83 19.09 9.07 -10.95
N ARG A 84 19.49 9.48 -12.16
CA ARG A 84 20.78 10.12 -12.44
C ARG A 84 20.77 11.62 -12.15
N PHE A 85 19.60 12.23 -12.04
CA PHE A 85 19.51 13.65 -11.69
C PHE A 85 20.00 13.88 -10.26
N THR A 86 20.63 15.02 -10.02
CA THR A 86 21.10 15.46 -8.71
C THR A 86 20.44 16.78 -8.34
N GLY A 87 20.53 17.17 -7.06
CA GLY A 87 19.87 18.38 -6.57
C GLY A 87 18.38 18.21 -6.29
N PHE A 88 17.71 19.34 -6.04
CA PHE A 88 16.28 19.38 -5.71
C PHE A 88 15.43 19.19 -6.97
N ARG A 89 14.55 18.19 -6.91
CA ARG A 89 13.64 17.80 -7.99
C ARG A 89 12.43 17.12 -7.38
N ILE A 90 11.30 17.21 -8.09
CA ILE A 90 10.05 16.59 -7.68
C ILE A 90 9.76 15.44 -8.65
N ILE A 91 9.45 14.26 -8.14
CA ILE A 91 9.05 13.10 -8.94
C ILE A 91 7.69 12.65 -8.45
N ILE A 92 6.69 12.72 -9.32
CA ILE A 92 5.33 12.27 -9.06
C ILE A 92 5.13 10.98 -9.85
N ALA A 93 4.80 9.89 -9.16
CA ALA A 93 4.69 8.58 -9.81
C ALA A 93 3.56 7.76 -9.19
N ALA A 94 2.95 6.92 -10.03
CA ALA A 94 1.94 5.96 -9.60
C ALA A 94 2.58 4.67 -9.06
N SER A 95 1.94 3.95 -8.13
CA SER A 95 0.61 4.20 -7.53
C SER A 95 0.63 5.03 -6.23
N GLY A 96 -0.49 5.69 -5.90
CA GLY A 96 -0.63 6.59 -4.74
C GLY A 96 -0.43 5.94 -3.37
N MET A 97 -0.56 4.61 -3.28
CA MET A 97 -0.32 3.84 -2.04
C MET A 97 0.99 3.04 -2.06
N CYS A 98 1.88 3.32 -3.01
CA CYS A 98 3.20 2.70 -3.15
C CYS A 98 3.23 1.19 -3.48
N GLU A 99 2.08 0.57 -3.77
CA GLU A 99 1.97 -0.89 -4.00
C GLU A 99 2.53 -1.38 -5.33
N ALA A 100 2.48 -0.55 -6.36
CA ALA A 100 2.82 -0.95 -7.73
C ALA A 100 3.33 0.23 -8.55
N GLY A 101 3.82 -0.08 -9.75
CA GLY A 101 4.23 0.92 -10.73
C GLY A 101 5.60 1.52 -10.47
N ARG A 102 5.86 2.66 -11.13
CA ARG A 102 7.19 3.28 -11.19
C ARG A 102 7.63 3.86 -9.85
N ILE A 103 6.69 4.21 -8.96
CA ILE A 103 7.00 4.71 -7.63
C ILE A 103 7.87 3.73 -6.83
N ARG A 104 7.67 2.41 -6.97
CA ARG A 104 8.47 1.41 -6.25
C ARG A 104 9.95 1.46 -6.62
N HIS A 105 10.25 1.74 -7.89
CA HIS A 105 11.63 1.93 -8.34
C HIS A 105 12.23 3.20 -7.74
N HIS A 106 11.47 4.30 -7.69
CA HIS A 106 11.93 5.53 -7.05
C HIS A 106 12.17 5.36 -5.56
N LEU A 107 11.23 4.73 -4.84
CA LEU A 107 11.37 4.43 -3.42
C LEU A 107 12.60 3.57 -3.16
N LYS A 108 12.78 2.47 -3.88
CA LYS A 108 13.97 1.61 -3.79
C LYS A 108 15.27 2.40 -3.97
N ASN A 109 15.30 3.32 -4.94
CA ASN A 109 16.50 4.08 -5.28
C ASN A 109 16.79 5.25 -4.31
N HIS A 110 15.78 5.76 -3.59
CA HIS A 110 15.92 7.02 -2.83
C HIS A 110 15.60 6.93 -1.33
N LEU A 111 14.88 5.90 -0.85
CA LEU A 111 14.49 5.78 0.56
C LEU A 111 15.67 5.75 1.53
N TRP A 112 16.80 5.19 1.11
CA TRP A 112 18.01 5.10 1.93
C TRP A 112 18.81 6.42 2.00
N GLN A 113 18.36 7.47 1.29
CA GLN A 113 19.03 8.77 1.26
C GLN A 113 18.33 9.74 2.23
N ALA A 114 19.06 10.24 3.22
CA ALA A 114 18.52 11.20 4.20
C ALA A 114 18.10 12.56 3.60
N SER A 115 18.56 12.86 2.38
CA SER A 115 18.19 14.09 1.66
C SER A 115 16.86 13.98 0.89
N THR A 116 16.25 12.79 0.86
CA THR A 116 14.99 12.52 0.18
C THR A 116 13.82 12.76 1.11
N THR A 117 12.74 13.29 0.57
CA THR A 117 11.43 13.33 1.23
C THR A 117 10.44 12.52 0.41
N VAL A 118 9.64 11.69 1.06
CA VAL A 118 8.47 11.04 0.46
C VAL A 118 7.24 11.72 1.03
N MET A 119 6.45 12.36 0.19
CA MET A 119 5.21 13.04 0.56
C MET A 119 4.02 12.18 0.16
N LEU A 120 3.35 11.59 1.13
CA LEU A 120 2.12 10.82 0.95
C LEU A 120 0.95 11.81 0.85
N ALA A 121 0.37 11.93 -0.34
CA ALA A 121 -0.67 12.91 -0.66
C ALA A 121 -2.07 12.28 -0.75
N GLY A 122 -2.44 11.51 0.27
CA GLY A 122 -3.73 10.85 0.37
C GLY A 122 -3.73 9.67 1.33
N PHE A 123 -4.91 9.10 1.53
CA PHE A 123 -5.12 7.95 2.41
C PHE A 123 -4.28 6.74 2.00
N GLN A 124 -3.76 6.03 3.00
CA GLN A 124 -2.97 4.82 2.83
C GLN A 124 -3.72 3.65 3.46
N ALA A 125 -4.16 2.68 2.66
CA ALA A 125 -4.88 1.53 3.22
C ALA A 125 -3.96 0.64 4.06
N GLU A 126 -4.53 -0.01 5.07
CA GLU A 126 -3.80 -1.00 5.87
C GLU A 126 -3.20 -2.12 5.00
N GLY A 127 -2.00 -2.55 5.37
CA GLY A 127 -1.22 -3.53 4.61
C GLY A 127 -0.49 -2.99 3.37
N THR A 128 -0.64 -1.72 3.01
CA THR A 128 0.12 -1.12 1.90
C THR A 128 1.51 -0.66 2.34
N LEU A 129 2.48 -0.66 1.41
CA LEU A 129 3.81 -0.10 1.62
C LEU A 129 3.73 1.38 2.03
N GLY A 130 2.78 2.13 1.48
CA GLY A 130 2.57 3.52 1.86
C GLY A 130 2.19 3.66 3.33
N ARG A 131 1.29 2.81 3.85
CA ARG A 131 0.94 2.76 5.28
C ARG A 131 2.13 2.33 6.14
N ILE A 132 2.91 1.33 5.71
CA ILE A 132 4.12 0.89 6.43
C ILE A 132 5.14 2.04 6.57
N LEU A 133 5.33 2.83 5.51
CA LEU A 133 6.20 4.01 5.54
C LEU A 133 5.64 5.11 6.45
N GLU A 134 4.33 5.36 6.37
CA GLU A 134 3.63 6.33 7.21
C GLU A 134 3.76 6.00 8.71
N SER A 135 3.68 4.71 9.07
CA SER A 135 3.85 4.21 10.43
C SER A 135 5.29 4.29 10.97
N GLY A 136 6.24 4.79 10.17
CA GLY A 136 7.60 5.06 10.61
C GLY A 136 8.55 3.86 10.55
N ALA A 137 8.34 2.92 9.63
CA ALA A 137 9.23 1.78 9.46
C ALA A 137 10.67 2.19 9.10
N ASP A 138 11.66 1.73 9.86
CA ASP A 138 13.09 2.00 9.59
C ASP A 138 13.66 1.16 8.43
N ARG A 139 12.97 0.08 8.05
CA ARG A 139 13.32 -0.83 6.95
C ARG A 139 12.07 -1.37 6.29
N VAL A 140 12.13 -1.52 4.97
CA VAL A 140 11.05 -2.09 4.16
C VAL A 140 11.62 -3.03 3.09
N THR A 141 10.82 -4.01 2.66
CA THR A 141 11.19 -4.87 1.53
C THR A 141 10.52 -4.36 0.26
N ILE A 142 11.31 -3.98 -0.75
CA ILE A 142 10.81 -3.52 -2.04
C ILE A 142 11.41 -4.38 -3.13
N MET A 143 10.54 -5.09 -3.88
CA MET A 143 10.95 -5.97 -4.98
C MET A 143 11.98 -7.03 -4.56
N GLY A 144 11.80 -7.60 -3.36
CA GLY A 144 12.68 -8.64 -2.82
C GLY A 144 14.00 -8.14 -2.22
N GLU A 145 14.22 -6.82 -2.18
CA GLU A 145 15.41 -6.22 -1.57
C GLU A 145 15.03 -5.43 -0.32
N GLU A 146 15.83 -5.59 0.73
CA GLU A 146 15.68 -4.80 1.96
C GLU A 146 16.27 -3.40 1.76
N VAL A 147 15.47 -2.37 2.05
CA VAL A 147 15.85 -0.97 1.90
C VAL A 147 15.72 -0.29 3.26
N SER A 148 16.80 0.35 3.72
CA SER A 148 16.74 1.20 4.91
C SER A 148 15.99 2.49 4.60
N VAL A 149 15.10 2.90 5.49
CA VAL A 149 14.35 4.15 5.39
C VAL A 149 15.11 5.21 6.17
N LYS A 150 15.81 6.08 5.44
CA LYS A 150 16.46 7.29 5.98
C LYS A 150 15.80 8.57 5.47
N ALA A 151 15.03 8.47 4.39
CA ALA A 151 14.24 9.55 3.84
C ALA A 151 13.22 10.05 4.87
N THR A 152 12.90 11.34 4.81
CA THR A 152 11.79 11.89 5.60
C THR A 152 10.47 11.45 4.99
N ILE A 153 9.61 10.81 5.78
CA ILE A 153 8.24 10.50 5.38
C ILE A 153 7.34 11.63 5.89
N ALA A 154 6.64 12.29 4.99
CA ALA A 154 5.72 13.38 5.26
C ALA A 154 4.34 13.06 4.68
N ARG A 155 3.31 13.69 5.23
CA ARG A 155 1.92 13.48 4.82
C ARG A 155 1.22 14.81 4.63
N ILE A 156 0.36 14.87 3.64
CA ILE A 156 -0.55 15.98 3.39
C ILE A 156 -1.97 15.45 3.19
N GLU A 157 -2.91 15.97 3.98
CA GLU A 157 -4.31 15.53 4.00
C GLU A 157 -5.20 16.31 3.04
N ASP A 158 -4.81 17.56 2.71
CA ASP A 158 -5.62 18.50 1.91
C ASP A 158 -5.89 18.03 0.47
N TYR A 159 -5.14 17.04 0.01
CA TYR A 159 -5.36 16.38 -1.28
C TYR A 159 -6.10 15.05 -1.10
N SER A 160 -7.06 14.99 -0.19
CA SER A 160 -8.08 13.94 -0.15
C SER A 160 -9.22 14.35 -1.08
N GLY A 161 -9.64 13.47 -2.00
CA GLY A 161 -10.80 13.72 -2.87
C GLY A 161 -12.10 13.35 -2.18
N HIS A 162 -12.00 12.97 -0.91
CA HIS A 162 -13.09 12.51 -0.08
C HIS A 162 -13.47 13.62 0.87
N ALA A 163 -14.77 13.82 1.00
CA ALA A 163 -15.32 14.73 2.00
C ALA A 163 -15.03 14.19 3.41
N ASP A 164 -14.66 15.10 4.32
CA ASP A 164 -14.43 14.74 5.71
C ASP A 164 -15.76 14.42 6.44
N GLY A 165 -15.66 13.77 7.59
CA GLY A 165 -16.84 13.40 8.40
C GLY A 165 -17.84 14.56 8.61
N PRO A 166 -17.40 15.74 9.06
CA PRO A 166 -18.28 16.90 9.21
C PRO A 166 -18.93 17.37 7.89
N GLU A 167 -18.21 17.28 6.77
CA GLU A 167 -18.72 17.64 5.44
C GLU A 167 -19.80 16.66 4.97
N LEU A 168 -19.60 15.36 5.20
CA LEU A 168 -20.61 14.32 4.93
C LEU A 168 -21.87 14.52 5.77
N VAL A 169 -21.70 14.87 7.05
CA VAL A 169 -22.82 15.16 7.97
C VAL A 169 -23.58 16.41 7.51
N GLN A 170 -22.87 17.48 7.12
CA GLN A 170 -23.48 18.69 6.60
C GLN A 170 -24.23 18.42 5.27
N TRP A 171 -23.61 17.65 4.37
CA TRP A 171 -24.22 17.22 3.12
C TRP A 171 -25.52 16.43 3.37
N LEU A 172 -25.52 15.55 4.37
CA LEU A 172 -26.71 14.79 4.75
C LEU A 172 -27.79 15.69 5.35
N LYS A 173 -27.40 16.65 6.20
CA LYS A 173 -28.32 17.59 6.86
C LYS A 173 -29.16 18.39 5.87
N GLU A 174 -28.57 18.79 4.74
CA GLU A 174 -29.25 19.49 3.65
C GLU A 174 -30.29 18.64 2.90
N ARG A 175 -30.31 17.32 3.16
CA ARG A 175 -31.16 16.33 2.49
C ARG A 175 -32.19 15.70 3.44
N LEU A 176 -32.32 16.22 4.65
CA LEU A 176 -33.36 15.78 5.60
C LEU A 176 -34.75 16.29 5.18
N PRO A 177 -35.82 15.54 5.47
CA PRO A 177 -35.83 14.22 6.09
C PRO A 177 -35.42 13.11 5.10
N ILE A 178 -34.74 12.08 5.62
CA ILE A 178 -34.42 10.89 4.82
C ILE A 178 -35.68 10.08 4.60
N GLY A 179 -36.04 9.86 3.33
CA GLY A 179 -37.29 9.16 2.98
C GLY A 179 -37.25 7.64 3.16
N ARG A 180 -36.06 7.02 3.21
CA ARG A 180 -35.87 5.57 3.33
C ARG A 180 -34.66 5.23 4.21
N SER A 181 -33.60 4.66 3.62
CA SER A 181 -32.40 4.19 4.33
C SER A 181 -31.13 4.84 3.79
N ILE A 182 -30.12 4.94 4.65
CA ILE A 182 -28.74 5.34 4.37
C ILE A 182 -27.88 4.08 4.48
N PHE A 183 -27.10 3.80 3.44
CA PHE A 183 -26.10 2.74 3.47
C PHE A 183 -24.71 3.36 3.63
N LEU A 184 -24.03 3.03 4.72
CA LEU A 184 -22.63 3.41 4.93
C LEU A 184 -21.73 2.32 4.34
N THR A 185 -21.11 2.63 3.21
CA THR A 185 -20.20 1.73 2.50
C THR A 185 -18.77 2.30 2.53
N HIS A 186 -17.80 1.58 1.97
CA HIS A 186 -16.41 2.04 1.74
C HIS A 186 -15.82 2.95 2.84
N GLY A 187 -15.42 2.34 3.96
CA GLY A 187 -14.70 3.01 5.05
C GLY A 187 -14.24 2.01 6.10
N GLU A 188 -13.31 2.41 6.96
CA GLU A 188 -12.90 1.62 8.12
C GLU A 188 -14.06 1.49 9.13
N GLU A 189 -14.11 0.39 9.88
CA GLU A 189 -15.20 0.06 10.80
C GLU A 189 -15.41 1.20 11.82
N GLU A 190 -14.33 1.72 12.39
CA GLU A 190 -14.35 2.82 13.36
C GLU A 190 -14.88 4.12 12.74
N ALA A 191 -14.47 4.43 11.51
CA ALA A 191 -14.93 5.62 10.79
C ALA A 191 -16.42 5.54 10.45
N GLN A 192 -16.88 4.37 9.99
CA GLN A 192 -18.30 4.13 9.72
C GLN A 192 -19.14 4.19 11.00
N ALA A 193 -18.65 3.63 12.11
CA ALA A 193 -19.34 3.69 13.40
C ALA A 193 -19.44 5.13 13.92
N ALA A 194 -18.38 5.94 13.76
CA ALA A 194 -18.40 7.36 14.12
C ALA A 194 -19.42 8.14 13.28
N LEU A 195 -19.42 7.93 11.96
CA LEU A 195 -20.36 8.58 11.05
C LEU A 195 -21.81 8.14 11.33
N GLU A 196 -22.07 6.85 11.60
CA GLU A 196 -23.38 6.37 12.06
C GLU A 196 -23.83 7.17 13.29
N ALA A 197 -22.97 7.31 14.29
CA ALA A 197 -23.31 8.05 15.51
C ALA A 197 -23.61 9.54 15.25
N ASP A 198 -22.90 10.18 14.32
CA ASP A 198 -23.19 11.56 13.88
C ASP A 198 -24.55 11.66 13.18
N ILE A 199 -24.88 10.70 12.31
CA ILE A 199 -26.15 10.64 11.58
C ILE A 199 -27.33 10.46 12.53
N LEU A 200 -27.21 9.58 13.53
CA LEU A 200 -28.26 9.40 14.55
C LEU A 200 -28.49 10.69 15.34
N ARG A 201 -27.45 11.48 15.60
CA ARG A 201 -27.57 12.79 16.26
C ARG A 201 -28.30 13.84 15.42
N LEU A 202 -28.37 13.67 14.09
CA LEU A 202 -29.21 14.50 13.22
C LEU A 202 -30.70 14.15 13.30
N GLY A 203 -31.08 13.11 14.06
CA GLY A 203 -32.47 12.68 14.22
C GLY A 203 -32.91 11.63 13.18
N VAL A 204 -31.97 11.06 12.42
CA VAL A 204 -32.25 9.91 11.56
C VAL A 204 -32.43 8.67 12.43
N ALA A 205 -33.49 7.90 12.19
CA ALA A 205 -33.78 6.71 12.96
C ALA A 205 -32.73 5.60 12.71
N ARG A 206 -32.44 4.78 13.73
CA ARG A 206 -31.37 3.78 13.67
C ARG A 206 -31.62 2.70 12.61
N ASP A 207 -32.87 2.29 12.46
CA ASP A 207 -33.35 1.35 11.44
C ASP A 207 -33.18 1.88 10.01
N CYS A 208 -33.05 3.19 9.83
CA CYS A 208 -32.72 3.80 8.56
C CYS A 208 -31.22 3.74 8.23
N VAL A 209 -30.31 3.50 9.18
CA VAL A 209 -28.85 3.51 8.92
C VAL A 209 -28.32 2.07 8.87
N ILE A 210 -27.77 1.69 7.73
CA ILE A 210 -27.36 0.32 7.43
C ILE A 210 -25.87 0.29 7.09
N ARG A 211 -25.12 -0.62 7.72
CA ARG A 211 -23.73 -0.95 7.40
C ARG A 211 -23.68 -2.32 6.73
N PRO A 212 -23.84 -2.39 5.40
CA PRO A 212 -23.91 -3.66 4.69
C PRO A 212 -22.55 -4.37 4.69
N ARG A 213 -22.59 -5.71 4.71
CA ARG A 213 -21.41 -6.55 4.46
C ARG A 213 -21.32 -6.92 3.00
N LEU A 214 -20.15 -7.37 2.59
CA LEU A 214 -19.94 -7.86 1.23
C LEU A 214 -20.91 -9.02 0.95
N ASP A 215 -21.57 -8.97 -0.20
CA ASP A 215 -22.57 -9.94 -0.68
C ASP A 215 -23.92 -9.94 0.06
N ASP A 216 -24.15 -9.02 1.00
CA ASP A 216 -25.47 -8.81 1.58
C ASP A 216 -26.47 -8.36 0.50
N VAL A 217 -27.66 -8.96 0.49
CA VAL A 217 -28.74 -8.62 -0.44
C VAL A 217 -29.85 -7.89 0.31
N TYR A 218 -30.31 -6.78 -0.24
CA TYR A 218 -31.38 -5.96 0.33
C TYR A 218 -32.50 -5.70 -0.69
N ASP A 219 -33.75 -5.80 -0.24
CA ASP A 219 -34.92 -5.32 -0.98
C ASP A 219 -35.15 -3.84 -0.68
N LEU A 220 -35.28 -3.04 -1.74
CA LEU A 220 -35.51 -1.58 -1.69
C LEU A 220 -36.90 -1.18 -2.21
N SER A 221 -37.77 -2.15 -2.52
CA SER A 221 -39.08 -1.91 -3.13
C SER A 221 -40.12 -1.38 -2.14
N GLY A 222 -39.98 -1.71 -0.85
CA GLY A 222 -40.86 -1.25 0.23
C GLY A 222 -40.51 0.12 0.83
N ASP A 223 -41.32 0.54 1.80
CA ASP A 223 -41.10 1.77 2.58
C ASP A 223 -39.88 1.64 3.53
N ALA A 224 -39.62 0.43 4.01
CA ALA A 224 -38.43 0.09 4.78
C ALA A 224 -37.56 -0.88 3.98
N CYS A 225 -36.24 -0.66 4.01
CA CYS A 225 -35.30 -1.60 3.43
C CYS A 225 -35.31 -2.93 4.20
N ALA A 226 -35.39 -4.05 3.48
CA ALA A 226 -35.42 -5.38 4.07
C ALA A 226 -34.18 -6.19 3.68
N PHE A 227 -33.47 -6.74 4.67
CA PHE A 227 -32.34 -7.64 4.43
C PHE A 227 -32.83 -9.03 3.99
N LEU A 228 -32.36 -9.50 2.83
CA LEU A 228 -32.71 -10.78 2.23
C LEU A 228 -31.66 -11.85 2.58
N ALA A 229 -31.74 -12.35 3.82
CA ALA A 229 -30.80 -13.35 4.32
C ALA A 229 -30.76 -14.64 3.49
N ALA A 230 -31.89 -15.05 2.90
CA ALA A 230 -31.98 -16.27 2.08
C ALA A 230 -31.27 -16.14 0.72
N GLU A 231 -31.09 -14.91 0.23
CA GLU A 231 -30.42 -14.62 -1.04
C GLU A 231 -28.95 -14.25 -0.85
N THR A 232 -28.60 -13.83 0.35
CA THR A 232 -27.22 -13.53 0.76
C THR A 232 -26.38 -14.80 0.73
N LYS A 233 -25.45 -14.87 -0.22
CA LYS A 233 -24.49 -15.97 -0.40
C LYS A 233 -23.08 -15.40 -0.37
N PRO A 234 -22.47 -15.28 0.83
CA PRO A 234 -21.12 -14.75 0.95
C PRO A 234 -20.13 -15.55 0.11
N ARG A 235 -19.44 -14.88 -0.81
CA ARG A 235 -18.34 -15.46 -1.60
C ARG A 235 -17.09 -15.65 -0.77
N ILE A 236 -16.96 -14.86 0.28
CA ILE A 236 -15.87 -14.89 1.26
C ILE A 236 -16.51 -15.15 2.61
N ASP A 237 -15.95 -16.09 3.37
CA ASP A 237 -16.35 -16.31 4.76
C ASP A 237 -16.16 -14.99 5.54
N PRO A 238 -17.19 -14.43 6.19
CA PRO A 238 -17.07 -13.19 6.97
C PRO A 238 -15.97 -13.25 8.05
N ALA A 239 -15.63 -14.44 8.55
CA ALA A 239 -14.53 -14.64 9.49
C ALA A 239 -13.13 -14.52 8.84
N HIS A 240 -13.03 -14.65 7.50
CA HIS A 240 -11.80 -14.44 6.74
C HIS A 240 -11.55 -12.97 6.38
N VAL A 241 -12.57 -12.11 6.35
CA VAL A 241 -12.42 -10.67 6.05
C VAL A 241 -11.78 -9.91 7.22
N ALA A 242 -11.96 -10.39 8.45
CA ALA A 242 -11.41 -9.78 9.66
C ALA A 242 -9.97 -10.25 10.00
N LYS A 243 -9.41 -11.16 9.21
CA LYS A 243 -7.99 -11.50 9.29
C LYS A 243 -7.26 -10.71 8.21
N LEU A 244 -6.11 -10.13 8.55
CA LEU A 244 -5.13 -9.64 7.58
C LEU A 244 -5.11 -10.63 6.41
N ASP A 245 -5.37 -10.16 5.19
CA ASP A 245 -5.41 -11.04 4.01
C ASP A 245 -4.17 -11.95 4.06
N SER A 246 -4.30 -13.21 3.65
CA SER A 246 -3.19 -14.20 3.66
C SER A 246 -1.89 -13.65 3.08
N HIS A 247 -1.99 -12.66 2.18
CA HIS A 247 -0.89 -11.89 1.64
C HIS A 247 -0.16 -11.01 2.68
N ASN A 248 -0.91 -10.32 3.54
CA ASN A 248 -0.41 -9.48 4.62
C ASN A 248 0.10 -10.34 5.79
N GLU A 249 -0.61 -11.41 6.17
CA GLU A 249 -0.08 -12.36 7.16
C GLU A 249 1.23 -13.01 6.70
N LEU A 250 1.34 -13.33 5.41
CA LEU A 250 2.59 -13.81 4.82
C LEU A 250 3.67 -12.72 4.83
N ALA A 251 3.32 -11.46 4.52
CA ALA A 251 4.26 -10.35 4.57
C ALA A 251 4.82 -10.14 5.99
N ASP A 252 3.95 -10.15 7.00
CA ASP A 252 4.33 -10.06 8.42
C ASP A 252 5.18 -11.25 8.84
N LEU A 253 4.78 -12.48 8.49
CA LEU A 253 5.55 -13.69 8.78
C LEU A 253 6.94 -13.65 8.13
N VAL A 254 7.05 -13.16 6.89
CA VAL A 254 8.34 -13.01 6.20
C VAL A 254 9.20 -11.96 6.91
N LEU A 255 8.63 -10.86 7.38
CA LEU A 255 9.34 -9.85 8.17
C LEU A 255 9.84 -10.44 9.50
N ASP A 256 9.00 -11.18 10.21
CA ASP A 256 9.35 -11.86 11.46
C ASP A 256 10.47 -12.90 11.26
N ILE A 257 10.40 -13.68 10.19
CA ILE A 257 11.44 -14.64 9.81
C ILE A 257 12.77 -13.92 9.56
N ASN A 258 12.74 -12.83 8.80
CA ASN A 258 13.95 -12.05 8.49
C ASN A 258 14.55 -11.42 9.76
N GLN A 259 13.72 -10.88 10.65
CA GLN A 259 14.18 -10.37 11.95
C GLN A 259 14.80 -11.47 12.82
N ALA A 260 14.19 -12.65 12.88
CA ALA A 260 14.70 -13.78 13.64
C ALA A 260 16.06 -14.28 13.10
N ILE A 261 16.23 -14.32 11.78
CA ILE A 261 17.50 -14.66 11.13
C ILE A 261 18.56 -13.58 11.39
N ALA A 262 18.18 -12.31 11.33
CA ALA A 262 19.10 -11.19 11.58
C ALA A 262 19.59 -11.12 13.03
N ARG A 263 18.76 -11.47 14.01
CA ARG A 263 19.10 -11.54 15.44
C ARG A 263 19.99 -12.73 15.81
N ALA A 264 20.16 -13.71 14.92
CA ALA A 264 21.04 -14.84 15.18
C ALA A 264 22.52 -14.38 15.21
N ALA A 265 23.20 -14.68 16.31
CA ALA A 265 24.56 -14.20 16.59
C ALA A 265 25.64 -14.75 15.62
N ASP A 266 25.38 -15.88 14.96
CA ASP A 266 26.33 -16.55 14.06
C ASP A 266 25.65 -17.30 12.91
N GLU A 267 26.45 -17.68 11.91
CA GLU A 267 26.00 -18.40 10.71
C GLU A 267 25.35 -19.75 11.04
N LYS A 268 25.78 -20.36 12.15
CA LYS A 268 25.24 -21.62 12.68
C LYS A 268 23.81 -21.43 13.20
N GLY A 269 23.53 -20.34 13.93
CA GLY A 269 22.21 -19.96 14.42
C GLY A 269 21.23 -19.70 13.29
N ARG A 270 21.65 -18.94 12.26
CA ARG A 270 20.85 -18.72 11.04
C ARG A 270 20.48 -20.04 10.36
N GLY A 271 21.47 -20.93 10.20
CA GLY A 271 21.29 -22.26 9.61
C GLY A 271 20.36 -23.19 10.40
N ILE A 272 20.16 -22.97 11.71
CA ILE A 272 19.19 -23.71 12.52
C ILE A 272 17.77 -23.19 12.27
N ILE A 273 17.59 -21.87 12.23
CA ILE A 273 16.28 -21.23 11.96
C ILE A 273 15.77 -21.64 10.58
N ILE A 274 16.62 -21.53 9.54
CA ILE A 274 16.27 -21.92 8.17
C ILE A 274 15.89 -23.40 8.08
N ARG A 275 16.59 -24.30 8.80
CA ARG A 275 16.26 -25.74 8.83
C ARG A 275 14.98 -26.04 9.58
N ARG A 276 14.61 -25.25 10.59
CA ARG A 276 13.32 -25.37 11.28
C ARG A 276 12.18 -24.91 10.37
N LEU A 277 12.34 -23.77 9.70
CA LEU A 277 11.37 -23.26 8.73
C LEU A 277 11.17 -24.23 7.57
N ARG A 278 12.25 -24.77 6.99
CA ARG A 278 12.15 -25.80 5.95
C ARG A 278 11.38 -27.03 6.43
N ARG A 279 11.66 -27.54 7.64
CA ARG A 279 10.93 -28.69 8.20
C ARG A 279 9.45 -28.40 8.44
N ALA A 280 9.13 -27.20 8.92
CA ALA A 280 7.74 -26.79 9.10
C ALA A 280 6.99 -26.71 7.77
N LEU A 281 7.64 -26.26 6.70
CA LEU A 281 7.06 -26.14 5.36
C LEU A 281 6.95 -27.50 4.63
N THR A 282 7.89 -28.42 4.81
CA THR A 282 7.88 -29.73 4.15
C THR A 282 7.15 -30.82 4.95
N GLY A 283 6.65 -30.49 6.15
CA GLY A 283 5.91 -31.42 7.01
C GLY A 283 6.73 -32.62 7.49
N ASP A 284 8.06 -32.52 7.52
CA ASP A 284 8.95 -33.65 7.83
C ASP A 284 9.35 -33.63 9.32
N PRO A 285 8.81 -34.53 10.17
CA PRO A 285 9.22 -34.67 11.56
C PRO A 285 10.52 -35.48 11.61
N GLY A 286 11.61 -34.89 11.14
CA GLY A 286 12.88 -35.60 11.03
C GLY A 286 13.43 -36.06 12.39
N GLY A 287 13.64 -37.38 12.55
CA GLY A 287 14.74 -37.88 13.39
C GLY A 287 14.60 -39.21 14.16
N GLY A 288 13.99 -40.26 13.61
CA GLY A 288 14.22 -41.63 14.09
C GLY A 288 15.59 -42.14 13.65
N ALA A 289 16.47 -42.44 14.61
CA ALA A 289 17.84 -42.89 14.38
C ALA A 289 17.95 -44.10 13.43
N ARG A 290 18.54 -43.92 12.25
CA ARG A 290 19.10 -45.05 11.49
C ARG A 290 20.41 -45.46 12.13
N ARG A 291 20.34 -46.47 13.00
CA ARG A 291 21.50 -47.19 13.56
C ARG A 291 22.36 -47.72 12.41
N ARG A 292 23.65 -47.36 12.40
CA ARG A 292 24.68 -48.11 11.65
C ARG A 292 24.75 -49.53 12.22
N PRO A 293 24.86 -50.59 11.39
CA PRO A 293 25.08 -51.93 11.90
C PRO A 293 26.49 -52.04 12.50
N PRO A 294 26.71 -52.86 13.55
CA PRO A 294 28.00 -52.96 14.20
C PRO A 294 28.96 -53.80 13.34
N ILE A 295 30.20 -53.33 13.26
CA ILE A 295 31.34 -54.09 12.76
C ILE A 295 31.63 -55.20 13.79
N SER A 296 31.29 -56.44 13.46
CA SER A 296 31.68 -57.60 14.26
C SER A 296 33.12 -57.99 13.93
N GLY A 297 34.03 -57.73 14.84
CA GLY A 297 35.35 -58.36 14.87
C GLY A 297 35.56 -59.07 16.20
N ALA A 298 35.68 -60.40 16.17
CA ALA A 298 36.36 -61.18 17.20
C ALA A 298 36.83 -62.55 16.64
N SER A 299 38.08 -62.55 16.17
CA SER A 299 39.19 -63.42 16.58
C SER A 299 38.98 -64.93 16.90
N ARG A 300 39.91 -65.71 16.33
CA ARG A 300 40.54 -67.00 16.75
C ARG A 300 39.90 -68.32 16.30
N ARG A 301 40.63 -69.08 15.47
CA ARG A 301 41.53 -70.17 15.93
C ARG A 301 42.46 -70.66 14.81
N ALA A 302 43.69 -70.99 15.21
CA ALA A 302 44.78 -71.52 14.40
C ALA A 302 44.74 -73.05 14.22
N ARG A 303 45.42 -73.54 13.16
CA ARG A 303 46.05 -74.87 12.90
C ARG A 303 46.11 -75.06 11.37
N GLY A 304 47.16 -75.53 10.68
CA GLY A 304 48.56 -75.92 10.91
C GLY A 304 49.30 -75.79 9.54
N PHE A 305 50.65 -75.75 9.49
CA PHE A 305 51.54 -76.81 8.92
C PHE A 305 51.05 -77.42 7.59
N ASP A 306 51.80 -77.62 6.51
CA ASP A 306 53.21 -77.43 6.14
C ASP A 306 53.34 -77.70 4.61
N GLU A 307 54.47 -77.29 4.02
CA GLU A 307 55.18 -77.82 2.83
C GLU A 307 54.43 -78.35 1.57
N SER A 308 54.65 -77.69 0.43
CA SER A 308 55.30 -78.21 -0.82
C SER A 308 55.18 -77.20 -1.96
#